data_AF-A0A954QWS4-F1
#
_entry.id   AF-A0A954QWS4-F1
#
_cell.length_a   1.000
_cell.length_b   1.000
_cell.length_c   1.000
_cell.angle_alpha   90.00
_cell.angle_beta   90.00
_cell.angle_gamma   90.00
#
_symmetry.space_group_name_H-M   'P 1'
#
loop_
_entity.id
_entity.type
_entity.pdbx_description
1 polymer ?
#
loop_
_entity_poly.entity_id
_entity_poly.type
_entity_poly.pdbx_seq_one_letter_code
_entity_poly.pdbx_strand_id
1 'polypeptide(L)'
;ELKIPENIAKVLAIATEERDESQRKELLDHFSRMDKSTSKLIQQLDDLMKKEPAKPELQARVIVQRKQDQRQTFVLRRGEFLEPMAEAEVVPAGFATLPPLTARQPQSAMADRLDLAQWLVSPDNPLTPRVTVNHVWRHLFGTGIVKTANDFGIRGDPPTHPELLDWLAIEFIGAGDTGNQAWSRKELIKRIVMSATYRQSSRHSESLLAIDPQNQLLGRQNRLRVEAEIVGDISLQVSGLLVHKIGGPSVFPTLPPGVAELSYAGNFKWNESKGGDQYRRGMYTFFKRTSPHPNLITFDCPDANLTCIERNKSNTPLQALIGLNNASFAEASRAFARRVLTLPDIEDEASRLEVAFQMCLARKPSENELRELTGLWQATREWYADHPQEAEKLIGAFAVEGATAEDNAAWIATARILINLDEFITRE
;
A
#
# COMPACT_ATOMS: atom_id res chain seq x y z
N GLU A 1 24.48 9.65 64.11
CA GLU A 1 24.81 8.29 63.66
C GLU A 1 24.14 8.04 62.32
N LEU A 2 24.90 7.68 61.29
CA LEU A 2 24.35 7.31 59.98
C LEU A 2 23.67 5.94 60.14
N LYS A 3 22.33 5.90 60.08
CA LYS A 3 21.58 4.64 60.03
C LYS A 3 21.77 4.02 58.65
N ILE A 4 22.82 3.22 58.50
CA ILE A 4 23.13 2.50 57.26
C ILE A 4 22.29 1.22 57.22
N PRO A 5 21.53 0.96 56.15
CA PRO A 5 20.80 -0.29 55.96
C PRO A 5 21.72 -1.52 55.98
N GLU A 6 21.22 -2.65 56.49
CA GLU A 6 22.02 -3.86 56.70
C GLU A 6 22.62 -4.43 55.39
N ASN A 7 21.91 -4.29 54.27
CA ASN A 7 22.41 -4.67 52.95
C ASN A 7 23.61 -3.82 52.51
N ILE A 8 23.58 -2.51 52.74
CA ILE A 8 24.68 -1.60 52.42
C ILE A 8 25.88 -1.87 53.33
N ALA A 9 25.64 -2.17 54.61
CA ALA A 9 26.71 -2.54 55.55
C ALA A 9 27.43 -3.83 55.12
N LYS A 10 26.70 -4.83 54.61
CA LYS A 10 27.27 -6.08 54.08
C LYS A 10 28.16 -5.82 52.86
N VAL A 11 27.74 -4.95 51.93
CA VAL A 11 28.54 -4.61 50.75
C VAL A 11 29.76 -3.77 51.11
N LEU A 12 29.66 -2.88 52.11
CA LEU A 12 30.79 -2.09 52.61
C LEU A 12 31.87 -2.95 53.30
N ALA A 13 31.50 -4.11 53.85
CA ALA A 13 32.44 -5.06 54.47
C ALA A 13 33.31 -5.82 53.44
N ILE A 14 32.92 -5.82 52.16
CA ILE A 14 33.71 -6.39 51.06
C ILE A 14 34.76 -5.37 50.62
N ALA A 15 36.00 -5.82 50.41
CA ALA A 15 37.10 -4.98 49.93
C ALA A 15 36.76 -4.37 48.56
N THR A 16 37.14 -3.10 48.34
CA THR A 16 36.77 -2.34 47.13
C THR A 16 37.14 -3.05 45.83
N GLU A 17 38.30 -3.72 45.80
CA GLU A 17 38.84 -4.48 44.66
C GLU A 17 37.96 -5.69 44.31
N GLU A 18 37.27 -6.27 45.30
CA GLU A 18 36.51 -7.52 45.21
C GLU A 18 35.02 -7.32 44.95
N ARG A 19 34.55 -6.06 44.91
CA ARG A 19 33.14 -5.75 44.66
C ARG A 19 32.79 -5.92 43.18
N ASP A 20 31.74 -6.69 42.91
CA ASP A 20 31.17 -6.83 41.56
C ASP A 20 30.40 -5.56 41.10
N GLU A 21 30.01 -5.51 39.81
CA GLU A 21 29.30 -4.37 39.24
C GLU A 21 27.94 -4.09 39.92
N SER A 22 27.24 -5.14 40.37
CA SER A 22 25.94 -5.01 41.04
C SER A 22 26.10 -4.37 42.42
N GLN A 23 27.10 -4.80 43.18
CA GLN A 23 27.45 -4.29 44.50
C GLN A 23 27.91 -2.83 44.45
N ARG A 24 28.74 -2.48 43.45
CA ARG A 24 29.16 -1.10 43.21
C ARG A 24 27.97 -0.20 42.88
N LYS A 25 27.04 -0.69 42.05
CA LYS A 25 25.82 0.01 41.70
C LYS A 25 24.92 0.22 42.92
N GLU A 26 24.75 -0.78 43.77
CA GLU A 26 23.91 -0.68 44.98
C GLU A 26 24.43 0.38 45.97
N LEU A 27 25.75 0.45 46.16
CA LEU A 27 26.38 1.52 46.96
C LEU A 27 26.16 2.89 46.31
N LEU A 28 26.38 3.01 45.00
CA LEU A 28 26.18 4.26 44.27
C LEU A 28 24.73 4.74 44.37
N ASP A 29 23.75 3.86 44.17
CA ASP A 29 22.32 4.14 44.29
C ASP A 29 21.94 4.60 45.71
N HIS A 30 22.56 4.01 46.75
CA HIS A 30 22.35 4.44 48.12
C HIS A 30 22.94 5.82 48.40
N PHE A 31 24.22 6.03 48.08
CA PHE A 31 24.92 7.30 48.36
C PHE A 31 24.37 8.46 47.55
N SER A 32 24.02 8.22 46.29
CA SER A 32 23.43 9.23 45.40
C SER A 32 22.07 9.76 45.91
N ARG A 33 21.35 8.99 46.72
CA ARG A 33 20.11 9.42 47.39
C ARG A 33 20.34 10.16 48.70
N MET A 34 21.52 10.07 49.30
CA MET A 34 21.87 10.75 50.55
C MET A 34 22.45 12.14 50.31
N ASP A 35 23.22 12.32 49.22
CA ASP A 35 23.77 13.63 48.87
C ASP A 35 22.69 14.58 48.37
N LYS A 36 22.70 15.84 48.85
CA LYS A 36 21.65 16.82 48.54
C LYS A 36 21.60 17.20 47.07
N SER A 37 22.76 17.29 46.41
CA SER A 37 22.83 17.68 45.00
C SER A 37 22.33 16.55 44.10
N THR A 38 22.71 15.32 44.42
CA THR A 38 22.38 14.13 43.64
C THR A 38 20.95 13.67 43.89
N SER A 39 20.46 13.76 45.13
CA SER A 39 19.07 13.46 45.50
C SER A 39 18.07 14.33 44.71
N LYS A 40 18.37 15.62 44.52
CA LYS A 40 17.55 16.53 43.71
C LYS A 40 17.52 16.10 42.23
N LEU A 41 18.65 15.68 41.68
CA LEU A 41 18.75 15.20 40.30
C LEU A 41 18.02 13.86 40.11
N ILE A 42 18.10 12.95 41.08
CA ILE A 42 17.34 11.69 41.07
C ILE A 42 15.85 11.97 41.10
N GLN A 43 15.40 12.91 41.93
CA GLN A 43 13.99 13.26 42.01
C GLN A 43 13.48 13.87 40.70
N GLN A 44 14.30 14.71 40.04
CA GLN A 44 13.99 15.22 38.70
C GLN A 44 13.96 14.10 37.65
N LEU A 45 14.88 13.14 37.72
CA LEU A 45 14.91 11.99 36.82
C LEU A 45 13.69 11.09 37.02
N ASP A 46 13.32 10.78 38.27
CA ASP A 46 12.14 9.99 38.62
C ASP A 46 10.85 10.66 38.13
N ASP A 47 10.75 11.99 38.28
CA ASP A 47 9.61 12.76 37.79
C ASP A 47 9.55 12.81 36.25
N LEU A 48 10.70 12.84 35.57
CA LEU A 48 10.78 12.73 34.11
C LEU A 48 10.45 11.32 33.63
N MET A 49 10.92 10.27 34.31
CA MET A 49 10.60 8.87 33.99
C MET A 49 9.11 8.56 34.20
N LYS A 50 8.47 9.13 35.23
CA LYS A 50 7.01 9.03 35.41
C LYS A 50 6.23 9.74 34.30
N LYS A 51 6.81 10.78 33.70
CA LYS A 51 6.24 11.52 32.57
C LYS A 51 6.73 10.99 31.22
N GLU A 52 7.56 9.94 31.22
CA GLU A 52 8.05 9.34 29.99
C GLU A 52 6.83 8.81 29.23
N PRO A 53 6.57 9.28 28.01
CA PRO A 53 5.54 8.67 27.19
C PRO A 53 5.89 7.19 27.05
N ALA A 54 4.90 6.31 27.19
CA ALA A 54 5.11 4.88 27.03
C ALA A 54 5.93 4.65 25.77
N LYS A 55 7.09 4.01 25.92
CA LYS A 55 7.95 3.70 24.78
C LYS A 55 7.07 3.00 23.74
N PRO A 56 7.19 3.32 22.45
CA PRO A 56 6.46 2.62 21.38
C PRO A 56 7.05 1.21 21.16
N GLU A 57 7.37 0.51 22.24
CA GLU A 57 7.79 -0.87 22.26
C GLU A 57 6.55 -1.72 22.00
N LEU A 58 6.36 -2.05 20.73
CA LEU A 58 5.37 -3.01 20.33
C LEU A 58 5.76 -4.37 20.94
N GLN A 59 5.02 -4.85 21.93
CA GLN A 59 5.14 -6.23 22.39
C GLN A 59 4.62 -7.17 21.28
N ALA A 60 5.49 -7.49 20.33
CA ALA A 60 5.20 -8.45 19.28
C ALA A 60 5.45 -9.86 19.81
N ARG A 61 4.46 -10.74 19.68
CA ARG A 61 4.71 -12.17 19.85
C ARG A 61 5.60 -12.64 18.70
N VAL A 62 6.81 -13.08 19.03
CA VAL A 62 7.73 -13.69 18.06
C VAL A 62 7.60 -15.21 18.11
N ILE A 63 7.60 -15.85 16.94
CA ILE A 63 7.62 -17.31 16.85
C ILE A 63 9.07 -17.75 16.85
N VAL A 64 9.52 -18.35 17.95
CA VAL A 64 10.87 -18.92 18.06
C VAL A 64 10.87 -20.35 17.52
N GLN A 65 11.97 -20.74 16.87
CA GLN A 65 12.16 -22.14 16.44
C GLN A 65 12.24 -23.06 17.66
N ARG A 66 11.47 -24.15 17.63
CA ARG A 66 11.53 -25.17 18.68
C ARG A 66 12.88 -25.87 18.65
N LYS A 67 13.60 -25.80 19.77
CA LYS A 67 14.88 -26.49 19.97
C LYS A 67 14.71 -27.88 20.60
N GLN A 68 13.63 -28.06 21.35
CA GLN A 68 13.23 -29.33 21.99
C GLN A 68 11.87 -29.75 21.42
N ASP A 69 11.59 -31.05 21.43
CA ASP A 69 10.35 -31.66 20.93
C ASP A 69 10.00 -31.15 19.52
N GLN A 70 10.95 -31.26 18.60
CA GLN A 70 10.73 -30.92 17.21
C GLN A 70 9.62 -31.82 16.64
N ARG A 71 8.70 -31.21 15.89
CA ARG A 71 7.57 -31.93 15.31
C ARG A 71 8.10 -32.86 14.22
N GLN A 72 8.00 -34.17 14.46
CA GLN A 72 8.20 -35.16 13.41
C GLN A 72 7.09 -35.05 12.36
N THR A 73 7.47 -35.11 11.10
CA THR A 73 6.56 -35.03 9.96
C THR A 73 6.86 -36.21 9.05
N PHE A 74 5.83 -36.84 8.50
CA PHE A 74 5.96 -38.04 7.69
C PHE A 74 5.26 -37.85 6.35
N VAL A 75 5.71 -38.57 5.32
CA VAL A 75 4.98 -38.66 4.06
C VAL A 75 3.65 -39.36 4.31
N LEU A 76 2.58 -38.80 3.76
CA LEU A 76 1.22 -39.31 3.94
C LEU A 76 0.88 -40.31 2.83
N ARG A 77 0.25 -41.44 3.19
CA ARG A 77 -0.22 -42.43 2.23
C ARG A 77 -1.32 -41.80 1.36
N ARG A 78 -1.02 -41.60 0.08
CA ARG A 78 -1.91 -40.92 -0.88
C ARG A 78 -2.38 -39.52 -0.44
N GLY A 79 -1.65 -38.87 0.46
CA GLY A 79 -2.03 -37.56 1.01
C GLY A 79 -3.06 -37.60 2.14
N GLU A 80 -3.48 -38.78 2.62
CA GLU A 80 -4.44 -38.89 3.74
C GLU A 80 -3.77 -38.50 5.07
N PHE A 81 -4.30 -37.47 5.74
CA PHE A 81 -3.66 -36.87 6.92
C PHE A 81 -3.71 -37.80 8.14
N LEU A 82 -4.60 -38.77 8.15
CA LEU A 82 -4.70 -39.82 9.17
C LEU A 82 -3.78 -41.02 8.92
N GLU A 83 -3.09 -41.08 7.77
CA GLU A 83 -2.22 -42.21 7.39
C GLU A 83 -0.76 -41.78 7.16
N PRO A 84 -0.04 -41.31 8.21
CA PRO A 84 1.39 -41.06 8.11
C PRO A 84 2.18 -42.37 7.94
N MET A 85 3.13 -42.40 7.01
CA MET A 85 4.04 -43.53 6.81
C MET A 85 5.26 -43.38 7.73
N ALA A 86 5.32 -44.17 8.80
CA ALA A 86 6.36 -44.07 9.83
C ALA A 86 7.79 -44.28 9.29
N GLU A 87 7.91 -45.07 8.22
CA GLU A 87 9.17 -45.32 7.51
C GLU A 87 9.65 -44.14 6.64
N ALA A 88 8.81 -43.12 6.44
CA ALA A 88 9.08 -41.98 5.56
C ALA A 88 9.03 -40.66 6.33
N GLU A 89 9.86 -40.53 7.37
CA GLU A 89 10.06 -39.26 8.07
C GLU A 89 10.69 -38.22 7.13
N VAL A 90 10.19 -37.00 7.18
CA VAL A 90 10.63 -35.87 6.36
C VAL A 90 11.42 -34.90 7.24
N VAL A 91 12.61 -34.55 6.78
CA VAL A 91 13.47 -33.53 7.41
C VAL A 91 13.38 -32.22 6.65
N PRO A 92 13.71 -31.07 7.29
CA PRO A 92 13.82 -29.79 6.59
C PRO A 92 14.81 -29.89 5.42
N ALA A 93 14.32 -29.72 4.20
CA ALA A 93 15.11 -29.78 2.97
C ALA A 93 14.50 -28.87 1.89
N GLY A 94 15.29 -28.56 0.86
CA GLY A 94 14.82 -27.88 -0.35
C GLY A 94 14.30 -28.85 -1.40
N PHE A 95 13.82 -28.32 -2.53
CA PHE A 95 13.48 -29.14 -3.69
C PHE A 95 14.74 -29.65 -4.38
N ALA A 96 14.80 -30.94 -4.74
CA ALA A 96 15.96 -31.55 -5.36
C ALA A 96 16.33 -30.96 -6.75
N THR A 97 15.39 -30.28 -7.40
CA THR A 97 15.59 -29.57 -8.68
C THR A 97 16.19 -28.17 -8.52
N LEU A 98 16.33 -27.70 -7.29
CA LEU A 98 16.89 -26.40 -6.94
C LEU A 98 18.22 -26.59 -6.19
N PRO A 99 19.04 -25.53 -6.04
CA PRO A 99 20.24 -25.62 -5.21
C PRO A 99 19.90 -26.16 -3.82
N PRO A 100 20.77 -27.01 -3.23
CA PRO A 100 20.49 -27.63 -1.96
C PRO A 100 20.36 -26.58 -0.84
N LEU A 101 19.37 -26.78 0.03
CA LEU A 101 19.25 -26.02 1.28
C LEU A 101 20.21 -26.63 2.31
N THR A 102 21.28 -25.92 2.63
CA THR A 102 22.31 -26.36 3.59
C THR A 102 22.27 -25.53 4.86
N ALA A 103 22.58 -26.14 6.00
CA ALA A 103 22.76 -25.40 7.24
C ALA A 103 23.99 -24.49 7.15
N ARG A 104 23.87 -23.24 7.61
CA ARG A 104 25.00 -22.29 7.66
C ARG A 104 26.03 -22.66 8.72
N GLN A 105 25.58 -23.28 9.81
CA GLN A 105 26.46 -23.70 10.89
C GLN A 105 27.00 -25.10 10.58
N PRO A 106 28.32 -25.28 10.45
CA PRO A 106 28.91 -26.58 10.11
C PRO A 106 28.59 -27.71 11.10
N GLN A 107 28.26 -27.35 12.35
CA GLN A 107 27.91 -28.30 13.41
C GLN A 107 26.41 -28.65 13.44
N SER A 108 25.58 -27.96 12.64
CA SER A 108 24.15 -28.25 12.58
C SER A 108 23.88 -29.34 11.56
N ALA A 109 23.20 -30.40 11.98
CA ALA A 109 22.79 -31.49 11.10
C ALA A 109 21.63 -31.10 10.16
N MET A 110 20.87 -30.05 10.48
CA MET A 110 19.67 -29.65 9.74
C MET A 110 19.61 -28.14 9.52
N ALA A 111 19.02 -27.74 8.39
CA ALA A 111 18.75 -26.34 8.10
C ALA A 111 17.62 -25.78 8.98
N ASP A 112 17.79 -24.54 9.43
CA ASP A 112 16.88 -23.79 10.26
C ASP A 112 16.06 -22.77 9.44
N ARG A 113 15.17 -22.02 10.10
CA ARG A 113 14.31 -21.03 9.40
C ARG A 113 15.11 -19.89 8.76
N LEU A 114 16.25 -19.54 9.35
CA LEU A 114 17.09 -18.46 8.83
C LEU A 114 17.95 -18.98 7.66
N ASP A 115 18.37 -20.24 7.67
CA ASP A 115 18.96 -20.93 6.51
C ASP A 115 17.98 -20.88 5.32
N LEU A 116 16.72 -21.25 5.53
CA LEU A 116 15.68 -21.16 4.50
C LEU A 116 15.49 -19.72 3.99
N ALA A 117 15.43 -18.73 4.89
CA ALA A 117 15.26 -17.33 4.52
C ALA A 117 16.43 -16.81 3.66
N GLN A 118 17.67 -17.18 3.98
CA GLN A 118 18.84 -16.82 3.18
C GLN A 118 18.89 -17.57 1.85
N TRP A 119 18.53 -18.85 1.83
CA TRP A 119 18.44 -19.64 0.60
C TRP A 119 17.37 -19.09 -0.37
N LEU A 120 16.24 -18.61 0.14
CA LEU A 120 15.18 -18.01 -0.68
C LEU A 120 15.66 -16.78 -1.46
N VAL A 121 16.56 -15.98 -0.88
CA VAL A 121 17.11 -14.77 -1.52
C VAL A 121 18.56 -14.95 -2.00
N SER A 122 19.04 -16.20 -2.04
CA SER A 122 20.38 -16.52 -2.53
C SER A 122 20.47 -16.21 -4.03
N PRO A 123 21.61 -15.67 -4.52
CA PRO A 123 21.84 -15.53 -5.97
C PRO A 123 21.77 -16.86 -6.72
N ASP A 124 22.04 -17.98 -6.04
CA ASP A 124 21.94 -19.32 -6.64
C ASP A 124 20.50 -19.76 -6.86
N ASN A 125 19.52 -19.18 -6.14
CA ASN A 125 18.12 -19.53 -6.28
C ASN A 125 17.48 -18.75 -7.45
N PRO A 126 17.16 -19.40 -8.58
CA PRO A 126 16.72 -18.69 -9.77
C PRO A 126 15.24 -18.30 -9.72
N LEU A 127 14.44 -18.85 -8.79
CA LEU A 127 12.99 -18.66 -8.80
C LEU A 127 12.58 -17.33 -8.18
N THR A 128 13.07 -17.03 -6.97
CA THR A 128 12.67 -15.83 -6.23
C THR A 128 12.83 -14.53 -7.02
N PRO A 129 13.98 -14.26 -7.69
CA PRO A 129 14.11 -13.03 -8.46
C PRO A 129 13.21 -13.02 -9.70
N ARG A 130 13.10 -14.13 -10.44
CA ARG A 130 12.22 -14.24 -11.62
C ARG A 130 10.75 -14.02 -11.25
N VAL A 131 10.27 -14.68 -10.20
CA VAL A 131 8.90 -14.55 -9.69
C VAL A 131 8.64 -13.11 -9.25
N THR A 132 9.58 -12.50 -8.50
CA THR A 132 9.44 -11.11 -8.02
C THR A 132 9.39 -10.11 -9.18
N VAL A 133 10.29 -10.25 -10.16
CA VAL A 133 10.31 -9.42 -11.37
C VAL A 133 9.01 -9.57 -12.15
N ASN A 134 8.52 -10.80 -12.33
CA ASN A 134 7.27 -11.06 -13.04
C ASN A 134 6.05 -10.44 -12.34
N HIS A 135 6.01 -10.43 -11.00
CA HIS A 135 4.95 -9.73 -10.26
C HIS A 135 4.99 -8.22 -10.48
N VAL A 136 6.18 -7.60 -10.44
CA VAL A 136 6.34 -6.17 -10.72
C VAL A 136 5.95 -5.86 -12.16
N TRP A 137 6.44 -6.65 -13.11
CA TRP A 137 6.10 -6.56 -14.52
C TRP A 137 4.59 -6.66 -14.74
N ARG A 138 3.94 -7.66 -14.16
CA ARG A 138 2.49 -7.84 -14.25
C ARG A 138 1.72 -6.65 -13.70
N HIS A 139 2.15 -6.05 -12.59
CA HIS A 139 1.47 -4.86 -12.07
C HIS A 139 1.65 -3.66 -13.01
N LEU A 140 2.81 -3.54 -13.65
CA LEU A 140 3.12 -2.47 -14.58
C LEU A 140 2.50 -2.66 -15.98
N PHE A 141 2.39 -3.87 -16.51
CA PHE A 141 1.85 -4.15 -17.85
C PHE A 141 0.47 -4.82 -17.84
N GLY A 142 -0.07 -5.18 -16.68
CA GLY A 142 -1.34 -5.92 -16.55
C GLY A 142 -1.19 -7.44 -16.69
N THR A 143 -0.23 -7.90 -17.48
CA THR A 143 0.09 -9.32 -17.67
C THR A 143 1.58 -9.56 -17.43
N GLY A 144 1.92 -10.66 -16.76
CA GLY A 144 3.31 -11.04 -16.52
C GLY A 144 4.00 -11.52 -17.80
N ILE A 145 5.33 -11.50 -17.81
CA ILE A 145 6.13 -12.20 -18.83
C ILE A 145 5.81 -13.71 -18.78
N VAL A 146 5.66 -14.24 -17.57
CA VAL A 146 4.99 -15.52 -17.29
C VAL A 146 3.57 -15.20 -16.85
N LYS A 147 2.59 -15.62 -17.64
CA LYS A 147 1.17 -15.31 -17.37
C LYS A 147 0.66 -16.00 -16.09
N THR A 148 1.05 -17.25 -15.87
CA THR A 148 0.73 -18.03 -14.65
C THR A 148 1.61 -17.62 -13.47
N ALA A 149 1.28 -16.50 -12.81
CA ALA A 149 2.14 -15.94 -11.76
C ALA A 149 2.41 -16.88 -10.56
N ASN A 150 1.56 -17.90 -10.33
CA ASN A 150 1.70 -18.89 -9.26
C ASN A 150 2.37 -20.20 -9.69
N ASP A 151 2.65 -20.39 -10.98
CA ASP A 151 3.26 -21.62 -11.49
C ASP A 151 4.33 -21.26 -12.52
N PHE A 152 5.60 -21.36 -12.09
CA PHE A 152 6.79 -21.24 -12.93
C PHE A 152 7.35 -22.62 -13.32
N GLY A 153 6.61 -23.69 -13.04
CA GLY A 153 6.96 -25.05 -13.39
C GLY A 153 6.37 -25.47 -14.74
N ILE A 154 6.45 -26.76 -15.05
CA ILE A 154 6.03 -27.35 -16.32
C ILE A 154 4.52 -27.28 -16.62
N ARG A 155 3.71 -26.94 -15.61
CA ARG A 155 2.25 -26.77 -15.74
C ARG A 155 1.85 -25.32 -15.94
N GLY A 156 2.78 -24.38 -15.74
CA GLY A 156 2.60 -22.97 -16.04
C GLY A 156 2.88 -22.65 -17.50
N ASP A 157 2.53 -21.43 -17.89
CA ASP A 157 2.87 -20.89 -19.21
C ASP A 157 4.39 -20.60 -19.28
N PRO A 158 5.05 -20.88 -20.42
CA PRO A 158 6.43 -20.44 -20.61
C PRO A 158 6.51 -18.90 -20.65
N PRO A 159 7.65 -18.30 -20.26
CA PRO A 159 7.84 -16.87 -20.41
C PRO A 159 7.79 -16.45 -21.88
N THR A 160 7.06 -15.38 -22.20
CA THR A 160 7.03 -14.84 -23.57
C THR A 160 8.40 -14.29 -24.00
N HIS A 161 9.15 -13.73 -23.03
CA HIS A 161 10.49 -13.15 -23.23
C HIS A 161 11.46 -13.70 -22.17
N PRO A 162 11.98 -14.93 -22.32
CA PRO A 162 12.82 -15.59 -21.31
C PRO A 162 14.10 -14.80 -21.01
N GLU A 163 14.80 -14.32 -22.04
CA GLU A 163 16.06 -13.58 -21.87
C GLU A 163 15.85 -12.25 -21.14
N LEU A 164 14.73 -11.57 -21.40
CA LEU A 164 14.37 -10.34 -20.70
C LEU A 164 14.08 -10.59 -19.22
N LEU A 165 13.33 -11.66 -18.92
CA LEU A 165 13.03 -12.05 -17.54
C LEU A 165 14.31 -12.38 -16.77
N ASP A 166 15.22 -13.14 -17.40
CA ASP A 166 16.50 -13.52 -16.81
C ASP A 166 17.39 -12.30 -16.58
N TRP A 167 17.49 -11.42 -17.57
CA TRP A 167 18.25 -10.18 -17.45
C TRP A 167 17.70 -9.31 -16.31
N LEU A 168 16.39 -9.08 -16.26
CA LEU A 168 15.78 -8.30 -15.17
C LEU A 168 15.98 -8.96 -13.79
N ALA A 169 15.94 -10.29 -13.71
CA ALA A 169 16.15 -11.03 -12.47
C ALA A 169 17.60 -10.90 -11.97
N ILE A 170 18.58 -11.07 -12.85
CA ILE A 170 20.02 -10.89 -12.56
C ILE A 170 20.31 -9.46 -12.12
N GLU A 171 19.75 -8.48 -12.85
CA GLU A 171 19.88 -7.07 -12.51
C GLU A 171 19.22 -6.73 -11.17
N PHE A 172 18.07 -7.35 -10.85
CA PHE A 172 17.35 -7.13 -9.61
C PHE A 172 18.13 -7.60 -8.39
N ILE A 173 18.86 -8.72 -8.48
CA ILE A 173 19.72 -9.21 -7.37
C ILE A 173 21.09 -8.50 -7.29
N GLY A 174 21.36 -7.56 -8.20
CA GLY A 174 22.64 -6.83 -8.26
C GLY A 174 23.80 -7.64 -8.83
N ALA A 175 23.52 -8.72 -9.57
CA ALA A 175 24.53 -9.54 -10.23
C ALA A 175 24.74 -9.15 -11.72
N GLY A 176 24.04 -8.11 -12.18
CA GLY A 176 24.16 -7.59 -13.54
C GLY A 176 25.13 -6.42 -13.66
N ASP A 177 25.25 -5.88 -14.87
CA ASP A 177 26.31 -4.95 -15.25
C ASP A 177 25.93 -3.47 -15.02
N THR A 178 24.68 -3.20 -14.63
CA THR A 178 24.19 -1.82 -14.52
C THR A 178 24.43 -1.15 -13.17
N GLY A 179 25.09 -1.84 -12.23
CA GLY A 179 25.57 -1.26 -10.96
C GLY A 179 24.48 -0.97 -9.92
N ASN A 180 23.41 -1.77 -9.92
CA ASN A 180 22.19 -1.53 -9.15
C ASN A 180 22.34 -1.83 -7.67
N GLN A 181 21.48 -1.21 -6.88
CA GLN A 181 21.22 -1.71 -5.53
C GLN A 181 20.47 -3.05 -5.61
N ALA A 182 21.11 -4.10 -5.11
CA ALA A 182 20.51 -5.43 -4.99
C ALA A 182 19.16 -5.36 -4.24
N TRP A 183 18.16 -6.06 -4.78
CA TRP A 183 16.79 -6.16 -4.28
C TRP A 183 16.01 -4.84 -4.23
N SER A 184 16.49 -3.79 -4.91
CA SER A 184 15.80 -2.49 -4.97
C SER A 184 14.59 -2.54 -5.91
N ARG A 185 13.39 -2.67 -5.33
CA ARG A 185 12.13 -2.58 -6.08
C ARG A 185 11.98 -1.24 -6.81
N LYS A 186 12.47 -0.15 -6.21
CA LYS A 186 12.37 1.20 -6.80
C LYS A 186 13.21 1.32 -8.07
N GLU A 187 14.42 0.76 -8.08
CA GLU A 187 15.27 0.75 -9.28
C GLU A 187 14.72 -0.16 -10.37
N LEU A 188 14.21 -1.35 -10.01
CA LEU A 188 13.52 -2.24 -10.95
C LEU A 188 12.32 -1.55 -11.61
N ILE A 189 11.45 -0.94 -10.82
CA ILE A 189 10.29 -0.18 -11.34
C ILE A 189 10.78 0.96 -12.24
N LYS A 190 11.75 1.78 -11.79
CA LYS A 190 12.32 2.87 -12.58
C LYS A 190 12.84 2.38 -13.94
N ARG A 191 13.58 1.28 -13.96
CA ARG A 191 14.13 0.69 -15.19
C ARG A 191 13.01 0.28 -16.16
N ILE A 192 11.98 -0.39 -15.66
CA ILE A 192 10.84 -0.80 -16.49
C ILE A 192 10.11 0.43 -17.02
N VAL A 193 9.73 1.39 -16.16
CA VAL A 193 8.92 2.54 -16.60
C VAL A 193 9.67 3.54 -17.48
N MET A 194 11.00 3.54 -17.45
CA MET A 194 11.85 4.36 -18.31
C MET A 194 12.22 3.65 -19.63
N SER A 195 11.88 2.37 -19.80
CA SER A 195 12.12 1.64 -21.05
C SER A 195 11.34 2.25 -22.22
N ALA A 196 11.83 2.03 -23.45
CA ALA A 196 11.07 2.40 -24.65
C ALA A 196 9.74 1.64 -24.70
N THR A 197 9.75 0.36 -24.32
CA THR A 197 8.57 -0.53 -24.31
C THR A 197 7.46 -0.03 -23.40
N TYR A 198 7.78 0.38 -22.16
CA TYR A 198 6.75 0.86 -21.24
C TYR A 198 6.17 2.23 -21.67
N ARG A 199 6.99 3.08 -22.30
CA ARG A 199 6.60 4.42 -22.75
C ARG A 199 5.86 4.45 -24.09
N GLN A 200 5.58 3.29 -24.68
CA GLN A 200 4.73 3.21 -25.87
C GLN A 200 3.31 3.69 -25.55
N SER A 201 2.59 4.16 -26.57
CA SER A 201 1.17 4.51 -26.44
C SER A 201 0.32 3.25 -26.21
N SER A 202 -0.80 3.37 -25.48
CA SER A 202 -1.80 2.30 -25.38
C SER A 202 -2.81 2.26 -26.54
N ARG A 203 -2.69 3.18 -27.51
CA ARG A 203 -3.58 3.25 -28.67
C ARG A 203 -3.59 1.94 -29.43
N HIS A 204 -4.78 1.45 -29.72
CA HIS A 204 -4.98 0.25 -30.50
C HIS A 204 -4.93 0.61 -31.99
N SER A 205 -4.03 -0.02 -32.75
CA SER A 205 -4.07 0.02 -34.21
C SER A 205 -4.58 -1.31 -34.75
N GLU A 206 -5.29 -1.27 -35.87
CA GLU A 206 -5.80 -2.47 -36.54
C GLU A 206 -4.67 -3.43 -36.96
N SER A 207 -3.54 -2.87 -37.41
CA SER A 207 -2.37 -3.66 -37.81
C SER A 207 -1.75 -4.44 -36.65
N LEU A 208 -1.64 -3.84 -35.46
CA LEU A 208 -1.11 -4.53 -34.28
C LEU A 208 -2.11 -5.57 -33.76
N LEU A 209 -3.40 -5.24 -33.74
CA LEU A 209 -4.45 -6.17 -33.34
C LEU A 209 -4.53 -7.41 -34.24
N ALA A 210 -4.25 -7.27 -35.54
CA ALA A 210 -4.23 -8.39 -36.47
C ALA A 210 -3.06 -9.36 -36.24
N ILE A 211 -1.91 -8.85 -35.78
CA ILE A 211 -0.68 -9.64 -35.57
C ILE A 211 -0.65 -10.25 -34.17
N ASP A 212 -0.93 -9.45 -33.15
CA ASP A 212 -0.84 -9.83 -31.75
C ASP A 212 -2.00 -9.21 -30.93
N PRO A 213 -3.21 -9.81 -31.03
CA PRO A 213 -4.39 -9.28 -30.36
C PRO A 213 -4.25 -9.22 -28.83
N GLN A 214 -3.41 -10.09 -28.24
CA GLN A 214 -3.18 -10.16 -26.80
C GLN A 214 -2.01 -9.29 -26.31
N ASN A 215 -1.33 -8.57 -27.21
CA ASN A 215 -0.17 -7.73 -26.92
C ASN A 215 0.96 -8.49 -26.17
N GLN A 216 1.17 -9.77 -26.51
CA GLN A 216 2.25 -10.59 -25.96
C GLN A 216 3.64 -10.09 -26.37
N LEU A 217 3.78 -9.52 -27.57
CA LEU A 217 4.99 -8.96 -28.15
C LEU A 217 5.26 -7.52 -27.69
N LEU A 218 4.38 -6.95 -26.85
CA LEU A 218 4.55 -5.62 -26.25
C LEU A 218 4.66 -4.50 -27.31
N GLY A 219 3.87 -4.61 -28.38
CA GLY A 219 3.80 -3.62 -29.47
C GLY A 219 3.01 -2.35 -29.12
N ARG A 220 2.46 -2.28 -27.89
CA ARG A 220 1.83 -1.10 -27.29
C ARG A 220 1.84 -1.22 -25.77
N GLN A 221 1.49 -0.13 -25.08
CA GLN A 221 1.15 -0.20 -23.66
C GLN A 221 -0.28 -0.75 -23.46
N ASN A 222 -0.55 -1.30 -22.27
CA ASN A 222 -1.88 -1.79 -21.91
C ASN A 222 -2.67 -0.74 -21.13
N ARG A 223 -3.94 -0.62 -21.52
CA ARG A 223 -4.98 0.14 -20.83
C ARG A 223 -5.40 -0.63 -19.57
N LEU A 224 -5.18 -0.06 -18.38
CA LEU A 224 -5.43 -0.76 -17.12
C LEU A 224 -6.24 0.10 -16.14
N ARG A 225 -7.42 -0.40 -15.75
CA ARG A 225 -8.18 0.16 -14.62
C ARG A 225 -7.34 0.03 -13.34
N VAL A 226 -7.18 1.12 -12.60
CA VAL A 226 -6.36 1.19 -11.37
C VAL A 226 -7.01 0.45 -10.21
N GLU A 227 -6.24 -0.07 -9.26
CA GLU A 227 -6.80 -0.81 -8.12
C GLU A 227 -7.73 0.04 -7.24
N ALA A 228 -8.62 -0.61 -6.50
CA ALA A 228 -9.65 0.03 -5.68
C ALA A 228 -9.13 1.13 -4.75
N GLU A 229 -7.96 0.89 -4.15
CA GLU A 229 -7.26 1.83 -3.27
C GLU A 229 -6.84 3.09 -4.03
N ILE A 230 -6.39 2.93 -5.28
CA ILE A 230 -5.90 4.00 -6.15
C ILE A 230 -7.05 4.84 -6.70
N VAL A 231 -8.23 4.25 -6.96
CA VAL A 231 -9.43 5.00 -7.43
C VAL A 231 -9.75 6.15 -6.48
N GLY A 232 -9.72 5.92 -5.17
CA GLY A 232 -9.88 6.99 -4.18
C GLY A 232 -8.72 7.98 -4.22
N ASP A 233 -7.48 7.50 -4.29
CA ASP A 233 -6.28 8.33 -4.27
C ASP A 233 -6.22 9.33 -5.45
N ILE A 234 -6.61 8.92 -6.66
CA ILE A 234 -6.62 9.80 -7.83
C ILE A 234 -7.70 10.89 -7.72
N SER A 235 -8.89 10.56 -7.19
CA SER A 235 -9.95 11.55 -6.93
C SER A 235 -9.52 12.57 -5.87
N LEU A 236 -8.84 12.11 -4.81
CA LEU A 236 -8.27 13.01 -3.79
C LEU A 236 -7.11 13.85 -4.35
N GLN A 237 -6.29 13.28 -5.23
CA GLN A 237 -5.14 13.97 -5.84
C GLN A 237 -5.60 15.10 -6.77
N VAL A 238 -6.56 14.83 -7.65
CA VAL A 238 -7.05 15.83 -8.61
C VAL A 238 -7.83 16.93 -7.91
N SER A 239 -8.60 16.58 -6.87
CA SER A 239 -9.33 17.56 -6.05
C SER A 239 -8.45 18.41 -5.14
N GLY A 240 -7.20 17.99 -4.90
CA GLY A 240 -6.27 18.66 -4.00
C GLY A 240 -6.48 18.33 -2.52
N LEU A 241 -7.32 17.34 -2.21
CA LEU A 241 -7.57 16.88 -0.84
C LEU A 241 -6.51 15.88 -0.33
N LEU A 242 -5.79 15.19 -1.23
CA LEU A 242 -4.89 14.10 -0.85
C LEU A 242 -3.77 14.57 0.09
N VAL A 243 -3.64 13.88 1.23
CA VAL A 243 -2.53 14.09 2.18
C VAL A 243 -1.39 13.10 1.91
N HIS A 244 -0.22 13.65 1.54
CA HIS A 244 0.98 12.88 1.17
C HIS A 244 1.81 12.34 2.35
N LYS A 245 1.28 12.38 3.58
CA LYS A 245 1.97 11.87 4.78
C LYS A 245 2.25 10.38 4.66
N ILE A 246 3.50 9.98 4.86
CA ILE A 246 3.94 8.57 4.88
C ILE A 246 4.17 8.09 6.32
N GLY A 247 3.71 6.86 6.63
CA GLY A 247 3.82 6.22 7.95
C GLY A 247 2.66 6.54 8.90
N GLY A 248 2.76 6.13 10.16
CA GLY A 248 1.71 6.35 11.17
C GLY A 248 0.57 5.32 11.14
N PRO A 249 -0.41 5.45 12.04
CA PRO A 249 -1.50 4.50 12.19
C PRO A 249 -2.46 4.51 10.99
N SER A 250 -3.29 3.46 10.89
CA SER A 250 -4.40 3.40 9.95
C SER A 250 -5.42 4.52 10.21
N VAL A 251 -6.10 4.94 9.14
CA VAL A 251 -7.16 5.95 9.17
C VAL A 251 -8.51 5.37 8.80
N PHE A 252 -9.55 6.12 9.15
CA PHE A 252 -10.94 5.73 9.02
C PHE A 252 -11.64 6.79 8.16
N PRO A 253 -11.53 6.72 6.82
CA PRO A 253 -12.25 7.63 5.94
C PRO A 253 -13.77 7.55 6.16
N THR A 254 -14.49 8.54 5.67
CA THR A 254 -15.96 8.61 5.78
C THR A 254 -16.62 7.34 5.32
N LEU A 255 -17.52 6.81 6.14
CA LEU A 255 -18.27 5.60 5.83
C LEU A 255 -19.74 5.98 5.55
N PRO A 256 -20.39 5.40 4.53
CA PRO A 256 -21.81 5.65 4.30
C PRO A 256 -22.65 5.28 5.54
N PRO A 257 -23.72 6.04 5.84
CA PRO A 257 -24.63 5.73 6.95
C PRO A 257 -25.15 4.29 6.89
N GLY A 258 -25.31 3.63 8.05
CA GLY A 258 -25.82 2.27 8.17
C GLY A 258 -24.80 1.15 7.86
N VAL A 259 -23.67 1.43 7.19
CA VAL A 259 -22.67 0.38 6.89
C VAL A 259 -21.94 -0.11 8.14
N ALA A 260 -21.63 0.80 9.08
CA ALA A 260 -20.96 0.43 10.32
C ALA A 260 -21.80 -0.54 11.18
N GLU A 261 -23.13 -0.44 11.09
CA GLU A 261 -24.10 -1.25 11.84
C GLU A 261 -24.18 -2.70 11.33
N LEU A 262 -23.79 -2.93 10.06
CA LEU A 262 -23.74 -4.26 9.44
C LEU A 262 -22.52 -5.08 9.89
N SER A 263 -21.58 -4.49 10.64
CA SER A 263 -20.41 -5.20 11.15
C SER A 263 -20.82 -6.23 12.22
N TYR A 264 -20.48 -7.50 11.98
CA TYR A 264 -20.76 -8.63 12.87
C TYR A 264 -20.45 -8.33 14.35
N ALA A 265 -21.45 -8.58 15.21
CA ALA A 265 -21.42 -8.52 16.67
C ALA A 265 -21.15 -7.15 17.34
N GLY A 266 -21.22 -6.01 16.62
CA GLY A 266 -21.12 -4.67 17.25
C GLY A 266 -19.79 -4.34 17.95
N ASN A 267 -18.81 -5.25 17.89
CA ASN A 267 -17.53 -5.16 18.62
C ASN A 267 -16.52 -4.19 17.97
N PHE A 268 -16.90 -3.50 16.91
CA PHE A 268 -15.99 -2.59 16.20
C PHE A 268 -16.70 -1.29 15.84
N LYS A 269 -16.22 -0.18 16.37
CA LYS A 269 -16.74 1.17 16.08
C LYS A 269 -15.86 1.82 15.01
N TRP A 270 -16.49 2.22 13.90
CA TRP A 270 -15.82 3.00 12.85
C TRP A 270 -15.82 4.48 13.27
N ASN A 271 -14.75 4.91 13.94
CA ASN A 271 -14.59 6.30 14.34
C ASN A 271 -13.92 7.06 13.20
N GLU A 272 -14.71 7.79 12.41
CA GLU A 272 -14.19 8.55 11.27
C GLU A 272 -13.05 9.48 11.68
N SER A 273 -11.94 9.37 10.96
CA SER A 273 -10.79 10.26 11.06
C SER A 273 -11.21 11.70 10.76
N LYS A 274 -10.54 12.67 11.38
CA LYS A 274 -10.84 14.10 11.24
C LYS A 274 -9.66 14.82 10.60
N GLY A 275 -9.94 15.98 10.00
CA GLY A 275 -8.94 16.81 9.34
C GLY A 275 -8.26 16.06 8.19
N GLY A 276 -6.96 16.30 7.99
CA GLY A 276 -6.22 15.69 6.87
C GLY A 276 -6.14 14.16 6.91
N ASP A 277 -6.31 13.53 8.08
CA ASP A 277 -6.23 12.07 8.18
C ASP A 277 -7.38 11.34 7.45
N GLN A 278 -8.51 12.01 7.22
CA GLN A 278 -9.63 11.44 6.44
C GLN A 278 -9.31 11.34 4.93
N TYR A 279 -8.32 12.08 4.45
CA TYR A 279 -7.92 12.17 3.04
C TYR A 279 -6.54 11.55 2.77
N ARG A 280 -6.11 10.58 3.60
CA ARG A 280 -4.87 9.84 3.33
C ARG A 280 -5.10 8.79 2.23
N ARG A 281 -3.99 8.36 1.64
CA ARG A 281 -3.95 7.28 0.65
C ARG A 281 -4.69 6.04 1.15
N GLY A 282 -5.36 5.32 0.25
CA GLY A 282 -6.07 4.07 0.51
C GLY A 282 -5.20 3.01 1.18
N MET A 283 -3.88 3.06 0.97
CA MET A 283 -2.88 2.24 1.67
C MET A 283 -2.94 2.37 3.21
N TYR A 284 -3.42 3.50 3.74
CA TYR A 284 -3.58 3.75 5.17
C TYR A 284 -4.99 3.50 5.68
N THR A 285 -5.97 3.22 4.81
CA THR A 285 -7.33 2.92 5.24
C THR A 285 -7.34 1.65 6.09
N PHE A 286 -7.96 1.73 7.25
CA PHE A 286 -8.11 0.59 8.13
C PHE A 286 -8.85 -0.53 7.41
N PHE A 287 -8.26 -1.73 7.42
CA PHE A 287 -8.78 -2.87 6.70
C PHE A 287 -9.24 -3.96 7.67
N LYS A 288 -10.56 -4.11 7.84
CA LYS A 288 -11.15 -5.21 8.59
C LYS A 288 -11.43 -6.39 7.65
N ARG A 289 -10.75 -7.52 7.87
CA ARG A 289 -10.82 -8.71 7.01
C ARG A 289 -12.25 -9.17 6.66
N THR A 290 -13.19 -9.06 7.62
CA THR A 290 -14.58 -9.51 7.44
C THR A 290 -15.55 -8.39 7.01
N SER A 291 -15.11 -7.14 6.97
CA SER A 291 -15.94 -5.98 6.61
C SER A 291 -15.05 -4.85 6.09
N PRO A 292 -14.45 -5.00 4.90
CA PRO A 292 -13.65 -3.96 4.29
C PRO A 292 -14.55 -2.77 3.89
N HIS A 293 -13.92 -1.62 3.64
CA HIS A 293 -14.65 -0.41 3.24
C HIS A 293 -15.45 -0.65 1.93
N PRO A 294 -16.72 -0.22 1.81
CA PRO A 294 -17.59 -0.54 0.67
C PRO A 294 -17.01 -0.14 -0.71
N ASN A 295 -16.32 0.99 -0.78
CA ASN A 295 -15.67 1.42 -2.04
C ASN A 295 -14.60 0.39 -2.47
N LEU A 296 -13.88 -0.22 -1.53
CA LEU A 296 -12.89 -1.26 -1.87
C LEU A 296 -13.56 -2.47 -2.52
N ILE A 297 -14.68 -2.93 -1.95
CA ILE A 297 -15.46 -4.06 -2.48
C ILE A 297 -15.98 -3.73 -3.88
N THR A 298 -16.54 -2.53 -4.04
CA THR A 298 -17.11 -2.05 -5.31
C THR A 298 -16.09 -2.08 -6.45
N PHE A 299 -14.86 -1.68 -6.20
CA PHE A 299 -13.79 -1.60 -7.20
C PHE A 299 -12.88 -2.84 -7.21
N ASP A 300 -13.46 -4.01 -6.94
CA ASP A 300 -12.82 -5.33 -7.05
C ASP A 300 -11.60 -5.53 -6.11
N CYS A 301 -11.63 -4.99 -4.89
CA CYS A 301 -10.66 -5.39 -3.88
C CYS A 301 -10.83 -6.88 -3.54
N PRO A 302 -9.74 -7.68 -3.52
CA PRO A 302 -9.82 -9.11 -3.24
C PRO A 302 -10.44 -9.42 -1.87
N ASP A 303 -11.16 -10.53 -1.80
CA ASP A 303 -11.62 -11.07 -0.52
C ASP A 303 -10.43 -11.51 0.32
N ALA A 304 -10.21 -10.81 1.44
CA ALA A 304 -9.11 -11.08 2.36
C ALA A 304 -9.27 -12.40 3.14
N ASN A 305 -10.38 -13.11 2.99
CA ASN A 305 -10.56 -14.47 3.51
C ASN A 305 -9.99 -15.53 2.59
N LEU A 306 -9.73 -15.20 1.32
CA LEU A 306 -9.26 -16.12 0.29
C LEU A 306 -7.85 -15.77 -0.17
N THR A 307 -7.18 -16.75 -0.78
CA THR A 307 -5.91 -16.48 -1.48
C THR A 307 -6.22 -15.87 -2.84
N CYS A 308 -5.64 -14.71 -3.13
CA CYS A 308 -5.79 -14.01 -4.39
C CYS A 308 -4.44 -13.90 -5.09
N ILE A 309 -4.31 -14.56 -6.23
CA ILE A 309 -3.08 -14.60 -7.03
C ILE A 309 -3.07 -13.46 -8.04
N GLU A 310 -4.25 -13.09 -8.53
CA GLU A 310 -4.50 -12.02 -9.50
C GLU A 310 -5.77 -11.27 -9.11
N ARG A 311 -5.72 -9.93 -9.19
CA ARG A 311 -6.86 -9.07 -8.88
C ARG A 311 -7.73 -8.96 -10.12
N ASN A 312 -9.01 -9.27 -9.98
CA ASN A 312 -9.98 -9.05 -11.04
C ASN A 312 -10.11 -7.56 -11.36
N LYS A 313 -10.38 -7.27 -12.63
CA LYS A 313 -10.70 -5.92 -13.09
C LYS A 313 -12.01 -5.90 -13.85
N SER A 314 -13.03 -5.30 -13.24
CA SER A 314 -14.32 -5.03 -13.88
C SER A 314 -14.52 -3.52 -14.04
N ASN A 315 -15.26 -3.17 -15.10
CA ASN A 315 -15.78 -1.82 -15.35
C ASN A 315 -17.30 -1.97 -15.50
N THR A 316 -18.03 -1.79 -14.40
CA THR A 316 -19.48 -2.02 -14.34
C THR A 316 -20.25 -0.71 -14.23
N PRO A 317 -21.51 -0.65 -14.72
CA PRO A 317 -22.37 0.52 -14.49
C PRO A 317 -22.54 0.86 -13.01
N LEU A 318 -22.52 -0.13 -12.11
CA LEU A 318 -22.60 0.08 -10.66
C LEU A 318 -21.39 0.88 -10.14
N GLN A 319 -20.18 0.57 -10.60
CA GLN A 319 -18.97 1.31 -10.24
C GLN A 319 -19.05 2.78 -10.70
N ALA A 320 -19.52 3.02 -11.92
CA ALA A 320 -19.75 4.38 -12.42
C ALA A 320 -20.83 5.12 -11.59
N LEU A 321 -21.92 4.44 -11.23
CA LEU A 321 -22.95 5.03 -10.36
C LEU A 321 -22.41 5.35 -8.96
N ILE A 322 -21.50 4.53 -8.42
CA ILE A 322 -20.85 4.79 -7.14
C ILE A 322 -19.87 5.96 -7.25
N GLY A 323 -19.08 6.03 -8.34
CA GLY A 323 -18.22 7.18 -8.66
C GLY A 323 -19.00 8.49 -8.70
N LEU A 324 -20.21 8.48 -9.27
CA LEU A 324 -21.08 9.65 -9.27
C LEU A 324 -21.66 9.96 -7.88
N ASN A 325 -22.18 8.98 -7.14
CA ASN A 325 -23.12 9.24 -6.04
C ASN A 325 -22.53 9.08 -4.63
N ASN A 326 -21.41 8.39 -4.47
CA ASN A 326 -20.82 8.21 -3.15
C ASN A 326 -20.30 9.53 -2.58
N ALA A 327 -20.47 9.72 -1.28
CA ALA A 327 -20.14 10.97 -0.60
C ALA A 327 -18.67 11.39 -0.79
N SER A 328 -17.73 10.45 -0.77
CA SER A 328 -16.30 10.76 -0.93
C SER A 328 -15.95 11.28 -2.32
N PHE A 329 -16.54 10.72 -3.38
CA PHE A 329 -16.32 11.20 -4.75
C PHE A 329 -17.09 12.49 -5.03
N ALA A 330 -18.27 12.66 -4.45
CA ALA A 330 -19.02 13.92 -4.52
C ALA A 330 -18.27 15.07 -3.81
N GLU A 331 -17.68 14.82 -2.64
CA GLU A 331 -16.80 15.77 -1.96
C GLU A 331 -15.55 16.10 -2.80
N ALA A 332 -14.90 15.09 -3.38
CA ALA A 332 -13.77 15.31 -4.28
C ALA A 332 -14.16 16.16 -5.51
N SER A 333 -15.36 15.96 -6.06
CA SER A 333 -15.88 16.79 -7.17
C SER A 333 -16.03 18.26 -6.76
N ARG A 334 -16.55 18.50 -5.54
CA ARG A 334 -16.70 19.86 -4.99
C ARG A 334 -15.36 20.54 -4.77
N ALA A 335 -14.42 19.84 -4.15
CA ALA A 335 -13.07 20.34 -3.93
C ALA A 335 -12.33 20.57 -5.26
N PHE A 336 -12.53 19.70 -6.26
CA PHE A 336 -11.94 19.87 -7.59
C PHE A 336 -12.50 21.10 -8.31
N ALA A 337 -13.81 21.31 -8.29
CA ALA A 337 -14.44 22.50 -8.86
C ALA A 337 -13.91 23.79 -8.21
N ARG A 338 -13.83 23.81 -6.87
CA ARG A 338 -13.21 24.92 -6.14
C ARG A 338 -11.77 25.15 -6.60
N ARG A 339 -10.96 24.09 -6.67
CA ARG A 339 -9.57 24.16 -7.12
C ARG A 339 -9.46 24.79 -8.51
N VAL A 340 -10.29 24.34 -9.46
CA VAL A 340 -10.32 24.83 -10.85
C VAL A 340 -10.74 26.30 -10.92
N LEU A 341 -11.78 26.69 -10.19
CA LEU A 341 -12.25 28.08 -10.12
C LEU A 341 -11.23 29.04 -9.50
N THR A 342 -10.35 28.55 -8.61
CA THR A 342 -9.31 29.35 -7.95
C THR A 342 -7.95 29.34 -8.68
N LEU A 343 -7.86 28.74 -9.87
CA LEU A 343 -6.62 28.75 -10.63
C LEU A 343 -6.27 30.20 -11.05
N PRO A 344 -5.02 30.66 -10.82
CA PRO A 344 -4.60 31.97 -11.29
C PRO A 344 -4.47 31.99 -12.82
N ASP A 345 -4.50 33.19 -13.39
CA ASP A 345 -4.14 33.45 -14.80
C ASP A 345 -5.04 32.74 -15.85
N ILE A 346 -6.29 32.43 -15.50
CA ILE A 346 -7.30 31.90 -16.42
C ILE A 346 -8.54 32.77 -16.37
N GLU A 347 -8.72 33.59 -17.40
CA GLU A 347 -9.83 34.53 -17.49
C GLU A 347 -11.08 33.93 -18.13
N ASP A 348 -10.91 33.05 -19.12
CA ASP A 348 -12.01 32.45 -19.89
C ASP A 348 -12.35 31.01 -19.47
N GLU A 349 -13.62 30.63 -19.65
CA GLU A 349 -14.14 29.32 -19.26
C GLU A 349 -13.61 28.17 -20.12
N ALA A 350 -13.31 28.42 -21.41
CA ALA A 350 -12.85 27.37 -22.32
C ALA A 350 -11.45 26.88 -21.91
N SER A 351 -10.53 27.81 -21.66
CA SER A 351 -9.21 27.58 -21.10
C SER A 351 -9.31 26.88 -19.74
N ARG A 352 -10.29 27.27 -18.90
CA ARG A 352 -10.52 26.62 -17.60
C ARG A 352 -10.98 25.16 -17.76
N LEU A 353 -11.84 24.87 -18.74
CA LEU A 353 -12.27 23.51 -19.08
C LEU A 353 -11.11 22.67 -19.63
N GLU A 354 -10.28 23.24 -20.50
CA GLU A 354 -9.09 22.56 -21.01
C GLU A 354 -8.12 22.17 -19.90
N VAL A 355 -7.86 23.07 -18.95
CA VAL A 355 -6.98 22.80 -17.81
C VAL A 355 -7.60 21.76 -16.89
N ALA A 356 -8.90 21.87 -16.57
CA ALA A 356 -9.60 20.87 -15.77
C ALA A 356 -9.52 19.46 -16.40
N PHE A 357 -9.72 19.38 -17.72
CA PHE A 357 -9.60 18.14 -18.48
C PHE A 357 -8.17 17.56 -18.42
N GLN A 358 -7.16 18.41 -18.64
CA GLN A 358 -5.76 18.00 -18.55
C GLN A 358 -5.35 17.54 -17.14
N MET A 359 -5.88 18.17 -16.09
CA MET A 359 -5.65 17.74 -14.71
C MET A 359 -6.22 16.35 -14.43
N CYS A 360 -7.35 16.00 -15.04
CA CYS A 360 -7.98 14.69 -14.91
C CYS A 360 -7.31 13.61 -15.78
N LEU A 361 -7.09 13.89 -17.07
CA LEU A 361 -6.74 12.87 -18.07
C LEU A 361 -5.30 12.97 -18.59
N ALA A 362 -4.51 13.94 -18.10
CA ALA A 362 -3.11 14.15 -18.48
C ALA A 362 -2.87 14.36 -20.00
N ARG A 363 -3.90 14.73 -20.75
CA ARG A 363 -3.87 15.08 -22.17
C ARG A 363 -4.79 16.24 -22.47
N LYS A 364 -4.62 16.87 -23.63
CA LYS A 364 -5.55 17.90 -24.11
C LYS A 364 -6.88 17.25 -24.55
N PRO A 365 -8.02 17.93 -24.35
CA PRO A 365 -9.28 17.49 -24.95
C PRO A 365 -9.20 17.65 -26.48
N SER A 366 -9.91 16.77 -27.19
CA SER A 366 -10.25 16.99 -28.59
C SER A 366 -11.30 18.11 -28.72
N GLU A 367 -11.45 18.66 -29.92
CA GLU A 367 -12.47 19.69 -30.19
C GLU A 367 -13.89 19.22 -29.85
N ASN A 368 -14.18 17.94 -30.06
CA ASN A 368 -15.49 17.38 -29.73
C ASN A 368 -15.68 17.28 -28.21
N GLU A 369 -14.69 16.78 -27.47
CA GLU A 369 -14.77 16.68 -26.01
C GLU A 369 -14.91 18.05 -25.36
N LEU A 370 -14.16 19.05 -25.83
CA LEU A 370 -14.27 20.41 -25.33
C LEU A 370 -15.65 21.01 -25.61
N ARG A 371 -16.21 20.78 -26.81
CA ARG A 371 -17.56 21.22 -27.16
C ARG A 371 -18.63 20.60 -26.27
N GLU A 372 -18.60 19.29 -26.05
CA GLU A 372 -19.55 18.59 -25.18
C GLU A 372 -19.46 19.07 -23.72
N LEU A 373 -18.24 19.25 -23.20
CA LEU A 373 -18.04 19.78 -21.84
C LEU A 373 -18.50 21.22 -21.70
N THR A 374 -18.30 22.04 -22.73
CA THR A 374 -18.78 23.42 -22.75
C THR A 374 -20.31 23.46 -22.73
N GLY A 375 -20.96 22.63 -23.55
CA GLY A 375 -22.42 22.50 -23.56
C GLY A 375 -22.97 22.00 -22.22
N LEU A 376 -22.34 21.01 -21.60
CA LEU A 376 -22.71 20.53 -20.27
C LEU A 376 -22.61 21.63 -19.21
N TRP A 377 -21.48 22.35 -19.19
CA TRP A 377 -21.27 23.43 -18.22
C TRP A 377 -22.32 24.55 -18.41
N GLN A 378 -22.60 24.97 -19.64
CA GLN A 378 -23.62 25.98 -19.93
C GLN A 378 -25.01 25.53 -19.49
N ALA A 379 -25.43 24.31 -19.86
CA ALA A 379 -26.75 23.78 -19.52
C ALA A 379 -26.93 23.62 -18.00
N THR A 380 -25.89 23.18 -17.29
CA THR A 380 -25.94 23.06 -15.82
C THR A 380 -25.98 24.43 -15.14
N ARG A 381 -25.24 25.42 -15.65
CA ARG A 381 -25.29 26.80 -15.17
C ARG A 381 -26.67 27.41 -15.31
N GLU A 382 -27.30 27.29 -16.48
CA GLU A 382 -28.67 27.75 -16.71
C GLU A 382 -29.65 27.08 -15.74
N TRP A 383 -29.56 25.76 -15.57
CA TRP A 383 -30.43 25.03 -14.66
C TRP A 383 -30.28 25.50 -13.20
N TYR A 384 -29.04 25.71 -12.73
CA TYR A 384 -28.80 26.18 -11.36
C TYR A 384 -29.16 27.65 -11.14
N ALA A 385 -29.15 28.48 -12.18
CA ALA A 385 -29.67 29.85 -12.11
C ALA A 385 -31.19 29.84 -11.82
N ASP A 386 -31.92 28.90 -12.41
CA ASP A 386 -33.36 28.70 -12.16
C ASP A 386 -33.67 27.95 -10.84
N HIS A 387 -32.66 27.28 -10.26
CA HIS A 387 -32.81 26.44 -9.05
C HIS A 387 -31.77 26.80 -7.96
N PRO A 388 -31.79 28.03 -7.41
CA PRO A 388 -30.76 28.50 -6.48
C PRO A 388 -30.64 27.66 -5.21
N GLN A 389 -31.75 27.11 -4.71
CA GLN A 389 -31.73 26.24 -3.52
C GLN A 389 -30.97 24.92 -3.77
N GLU A 390 -31.08 24.36 -4.97
CA GLU A 390 -30.34 23.15 -5.34
C GLU A 390 -28.86 23.47 -5.63
N ALA A 391 -28.57 24.69 -6.11
CA ALA A 391 -27.20 25.18 -6.23
C ALA A 391 -26.52 25.25 -4.86
N GLU A 392 -27.13 25.92 -3.88
CA GLU A 392 -26.61 26.03 -2.50
C GLU A 392 -26.35 24.66 -1.86
N LYS A 393 -27.29 23.73 -2.04
CA LYS A 393 -27.16 22.35 -1.56
C LYS A 393 -26.02 21.59 -2.22
N LEU A 394 -25.82 21.76 -3.53
CA LEU A 394 -24.70 21.12 -4.23
C LEU A 394 -23.36 21.70 -3.79
N ILE A 395 -23.26 23.02 -3.61
CA ILE A 395 -22.03 23.72 -3.24
C ILE A 395 -21.57 23.33 -1.83
N GLY A 396 -22.48 23.37 -0.85
CA GLY A 396 -22.15 23.12 0.54
C GLY A 396 -20.99 23.99 1.04
N ALA A 397 -19.98 23.37 1.67
CA ALA A 397 -18.84 24.08 2.25
C ALA A 397 -17.75 24.51 1.23
N PHE A 398 -17.94 24.27 -0.06
CA PHE A 398 -16.91 24.44 -1.09
C PHE A 398 -17.11 25.67 -1.98
N ALA A 399 -17.96 26.61 -1.58
CA ALA A 399 -18.17 27.86 -2.31
C ALA A 399 -16.85 28.62 -2.54
N VAL A 400 -16.69 29.15 -3.75
CA VAL A 400 -15.64 30.10 -4.10
C VAL A 400 -16.21 31.51 -4.01
N GLU A 401 -15.58 32.34 -3.16
CA GLU A 401 -15.93 33.75 -3.04
C GLU A 401 -15.68 34.47 -4.38
N GLY A 402 -16.65 35.29 -4.81
CA GLY A 402 -16.58 36.03 -6.07
C GLY A 402 -17.19 35.31 -7.28
N ALA A 403 -17.43 33.99 -7.20
CA ALA A 403 -18.22 33.25 -8.18
C ALA A 403 -19.69 33.17 -7.74
N THR A 404 -20.63 33.21 -8.69
CA THR A 404 -22.06 33.08 -8.38
C THR A 404 -22.41 31.65 -7.95
N ALA A 405 -23.61 31.46 -7.37
CA ALA A 405 -24.04 30.14 -6.93
C ALA A 405 -24.18 29.18 -8.14
N GLU A 406 -24.75 29.66 -9.25
CA GLU A 406 -24.89 28.90 -10.48
C GLU A 406 -23.54 28.54 -11.10
N ASP A 407 -22.55 29.44 -11.05
CA ASP A 407 -21.20 29.14 -11.54
C ASP A 407 -20.52 28.06 -10.70
N ASN A 408 -20.55 28.20 -9.36
CA ASN A 408 -20.01 27.18 -8.47
C ASN A 408 -20.67 25.82 -8.72
N ALA A 409 -22.00 25.77 -8.80
CA ALA A 409 -22.75 24.54 -8.99
C ALA A 409 -22.49 23.89 -10.37
N ALA A 410 -22.41 24.68 -11.44
CA ALA A 410 -22.08 24.20 -12.79
C ALA A 410 -20.69 23.57 -12.86
N TRP A 411 -19.70 24.19 -12.22
CA TRP A 411 -18.36 23.63 -12.12
C TRP A 411 -18.31 22.34 -11.31
N ILE A 412 -19.09 22.23 -10.23
CA ILE A 412 -19.20 20.98 -9.45
C ILE A 412 -19.82 19.86 -10.29
N ALA A 413 -20.89 20.16 -11.02
CA ALA A 413 -21.53 19.19 -11.91
C ALA A 413 -20.58 18.72 -13.02
N THR A 414 -19.85 19.65 -13.64
CA THR A 414 -18.87 19.35 -14.69
C THR A 414 -17.69 18.54 -14.15
N ALA A 415 -17.13 18.95 -13.00
CA ALA A 415 -16.07 18.22 -12.29
C ALA A 415 -16.49 16.79 -11.96
N ARG A 416 -17.73 16.59 -11.51
CA ARG A 416 -18.29 15.27 -11.20
C ARG A 416 -18.32 14.34 -12.42
N ILE A 417 -18.58 14.87 -13.60
CA ILE A 417 -18.50 14.08 -14.85
C ILE A 417 -17.05 13.77 -15.20
N LEU A 418 -16.15 14.75 -15.16
CA LEU A 418 -14.73 14.55 -15.46
C LEU A 418 -14.08 13.46 -14.60
N ILE A 419 -14.33 13.47 -13.29
CA ILE A 419 -13.76 12.45 -12.38
C ILE A 419 -14.45 11.09 -12.48
N ASN A 420 -15.57 10.99 -13.19
CA ASN A 420 -16.32 9.75 -13.39
C ASN A 420 -16.11 9.16 -14.79
N LEU A 421 -15.28 9.78 -15.63
CA LEU A 421 -14.90 9.20 -16.92
C LEU A 421 -14.16 7.87 -16.69
N ASP A 422 -14.42 6.89 -17.56
CA ASP A 422 -13.71 5.61 -17.55
C ASP A 422 -12.19 5.80 -17.72
N GLU A 423 -11.79 6.79 -18.53
CA GLU A 423 -10.40 7.19 -18.71
C GLU A 423 -9.76 7.76 -17.43
N PHE A 424 -10.52 8.44 -16.56
CA PHE A 424 -9.97 9.01 -15.32
C PHE A 424 -9.42 7.93 -14.38
N ILE A 425 -10.11 6.79 -14.29
CA ILE A 425 -9.72 5.66 -13.44
C ILE A 425 -8.87 4.60 -14.17
N THR A 426 -8.44 4.92 -15.40
CA THR A 426 -7.72 3.99 -16.26
C THR A 426 -6.39 4.59 -16.68
N ARG A 427 -5.32 3.81 -16.53
CA ARG A 427 -4.01 4.20 -17.03
C ARG A 427 -3.90 3.88 -18.52
N GLU A 428 -3.78 4.91 -19.34
CA GLU A 428 -3.64 4.86 -20.81
C GLU A 428 -2.29 5.39 -21.31
#